data_AF-A0A0D2MHF6-F1
#
_entry.id   AF-A0A0D2MHF6-F1
#
_cell.length_a   1.000
_cell.length_b   1.000
_cell.length_c   1.000
_cell.angle_alpha   90.00
_cell.angle_beta   90.00
_cell.angle_gamma   90.00
#
_symmetry.space_group_name_H-M   'P 1'
#
loop_
_entity.id
_entity.type
_entity.pdbx_description
1 polymer ?
#
loop_
_entity_poly.entity_id
_entity_poly.type
_entity_poly.pdbx_seq_one_letter_code
_entity_poly.pdbx_strand_id
1 'polypeptide(L)'
;MSKRSPKKDCYPSALDVTISGVVNVGEEYADTAARELREEIGVPEEEALRTLQQLFVFPYQDSVCHVWGCAFSITWDGPVAFTDAEVEWGRFVALREVRARLEADATEFTPVGRHILSLYLTSQQEGRPGQGQ
;
A
#
# COMPACT_ATOMS: atom_id res chain seq x y z
N MET A 1 4.81 3.85 5.43
CA MET A 1 3.58 4.47 5.97
C MET A 1 3.57 5.91 5.52
N SER A 2 2.45 6.38 4.99
CA SER A 2 2.24 7.74 4.49
C SER A 2 1.03 8.38 5.14
N LYS A 3 0.94 9.70 5.07
CA LYS A 3 -0.24 10.49 5.38
C LYS A 3 -0.80 11.01 4.08
N ARG A 4 -2.05 10.67 3.79
CA ARG A 4 -2.77 11.13 2.60
C ARG A 4 -3.00 12.63 2.68
N SER A 5 -2.93 13.30 1.55
CA SER A 5 -3.25 14.71 1.42
C SER A 5 -4.68 14.99 1.90
N PRO A 6 -4.94 16.15 2.54
CA PRO A 6 -6.29 16.61 2.86
C PRO A 6 -7.18 16.79 1.62
N LYS A 7 -6.59 16.82 0.42
CA LYS A 7 -7.30 17.00 -0.86
C LYS A 7 -7.80 15.70 -1.49
N LYS A 8 -7.47 14.52 -0.92
CA LYS A 8 -7.92 13.25 -1.49
C LYS A 8 -9.43 13.08 -1.34
N ASP A 9 -10.09 12.64 -2.41
CA ASP A 9 -11.55 12.39 -2.41
C ASP A 9 -11.95 11.29 -1.42
N CYS A 10 -11.12 10.23 -1.34
CA CYS A 10 -11.31 9.14 -0.40
C CYS A 10 -10.30 9.23 0.75
N TYR A 11 -10.81 9.17 1.99
CA TYR A 11 -10.02 9.15 3.22
C TYR A 11 -8.98 10.30 3.31
N PRO A 12 -9.42 11.57 3.21
CA PRO A 12 -8.50 12.71 3.34
C PRO A 12 -7.81 12.69 4.70
N SER A 13 -6.51 13.00 4.72
CA SER A 13 -5.70 13.00 5.95
C SER A 13 -5.65 11.66 6.70
N ALA A 14 -6.05 10.53 6.12
CA ALA A 14 -5.82 9.23 6.75
C ALA A 14 -4.36 8.78 6.57
N LEU A 15 -3.87 7.94 7.49
CA LEU A 15 -2.64 7.19 7.30
C LEU A 15 -2.84 6.03 6.33
N ASP A 16 -1.86 5.78 5.48
CA ASP A 16 -1.83 4.62 4.61
C ASP A 16 -0.56 3.79 4.83
N VAL A 17 -0.70 2.50 4.61
CA VAL A 17 0.38 1.50 4.66
C VAL A 17 0.73 0.99 3.27
N THR A 18 0.00 1.45 2.25
CA THR A 18 0.16 1.12 0.84
C THR A 18 0.32 2.39 0.00
N ILE A 19 0.88 2.21 -1.20
CA ILE A 19 0.79 3.13 -2.33
C ILE A 19 -0.24 2.51 -3.28
N SER A 20 -1.16 3.30 -3.83
CA SER A 20 -2.31 2.71 -4.53
C SER A 20 -2.94 3.69 -5.51
N GLY A 21 -3.27 3.19 -6.70
CA GLY A 21 -4.16 3.89 -7.61
C GLY A 21 -5.02 2.96 -8.44
N VAL A 22 -5.63 3.53 -9.48
CA VAL A 22 -6.66 2.87 -10.27
C VAL A 22 -6.05 2.33 -11.55
N VAL A 23 -6.40 1.08 -11.88
CA VAL A 23 -6.02 0.46 -13.14
C VAL A 23 -6.78 1.14 -14.27
N ASN A 24 -6.06 1.73 -15.22
CA ASN A 24 -6.69 2.34 -16.39
C ASN A 24 -7.18 1.27 -17.37
N VAL A 25 -8.11 1.65 -18.25
CA VAL A 25 -8.58 0.75 -19.31
C VAL A 25 -7.39 0.30 -20.18
N GLY A 26 -7.16 -1.01 -20.22
CA GLY A 26 -6.06 -1.61 -20.99
C GLY A 26 -4.73 -1.69 -20.26
N GLU A 27 -4.63 -1.27 -18.98
CA GLU A 27 -3.46 -1.53 -18.13
C GLU A 27 -3.59 -2.88 -17.42
N GLU A 28 -2.45 -3.55 -17.24
CA GLU A 28 -2.33 -4.67 -16.30
C GLU A 28 -2.01 -4.15 -14.90
N TYR A 29 -2.36 -4.91 -13.86
CA TYR A 29 -2.12 -4.53 -12.46
C TYR A 29 -0.66 -4.18 -12.16
N ALA A 30 0.29 -4.89 -12.77
CA ALA A 30 1.72 -4.66 -12.56
C ALA A 30 2.19 -3.33 -13.19
N ASP A 31 1.68 -3.00 -14.38
CA ASP A 31 1.99 -1.74 -15.06
C ASP A 31 1.40 -0.55 -14.28
N THR A 32 0.16 -0.69 -13.81
CA THR A 32 -0.46 0.30 -12.91
C THR A 32 0.37 0.45 -11.63
N ALA A 33 0.75 -0.64 -10.95
CA ALA A 33 1.55 -0.56 -9.73
C ALA A 33 2.89 0.16 -9.94
N ALA A 34 3.58 -0.11 -11.06
CA ALA A 34 4.82 0.57 -11.41
C ALA A 34 4.62 2.07 -11.69
N ARG A 35 3.57 2.43 -12.44
CA ARG A 35 3.19 3.82 -12.72
C ARG A 35 2.89 4.59 -11.44
N GLU A 36 2.07 4.03 -10.55
CA GLU A 36 1.71 4.66 -9.28
C GLU A 36 2.92 4.83 -8.34
N LEU A 37 3.85 3.87 -8.32
CA LEU A 37 5.12 4.01 -7.59
C LEU A 37 5.98 5.17 -8.14
N ARG A 38 5.98 5.40 -9.46
CA ARG A 38 6.65 6.56 -10.06
C ARG A 38 5.95 7.86 -9.68
N GLU A 39 4.63 7.89 -9.76
CA GLU A 39 3.82 9.10 -9.54
C GLU A 39 3.84 9.55 -8.08
N GLU A 40 3.51 8.65 -7.15
CA GLU A 40 3.38 9.00 -5.73
C GLU A 40 4.74 9.16 -5.03
N ILE A 41 5.74 8.32 -5.38
CA ILE A 41 6.98 8.23 -4.60
C ILE A 41 8.28 8.31 -5.42
N GLY A 42 8.20 8.47 -6.73
CA GLY A 42 9.35 8.72 -7.60
C GLY A 42 10.22 7.49 -7.91
N VAL A 43 9.73 6.27 -7.69
CA VAL A 43 10.44 5.05 -8.08
C VAL A 43 10.38 4.89 -9.60
N PRO A 44 11.50 4.73 -10.33
CA PRO A 44 11.45 4.55 -11.78
C PRO A 44 10.63 3.31 -12.16
N GLU A 45 9.74 3.43 -13.15
CA GLU A 45 8.84 2.33 -13.55
C GLU A 45 9.62 1.05 -13.93
N GLU A 46 10.76 1.18 -14.61
CA GLU A 46 11.60 0.04 -14.98
C GLU A 46 12.17 -0.69 -13.76
N GLU A 47 12.56 0.04 -12.70
CA GLU A 47 13.00 -0.56 -11.43
C GLU A 47 11.84 -1.22 -10.70
N ALA A 48 10.68 -0.55 -10.68
CA ALA A 48 9.47 -1.08 -10.06
C ALA A 48 9.07 -2.41 -10.71
N LEU A 49 8.98 -2.47 -12.03
CA LEU A 49 8.62 -3.70 -12.76
C LEU A 49 9.57 -4.87 -12.51
N ARG A 50 10.86 -4.60 -12.27
CA ARG A 50 11.85 -5.66 -11.97
C ARG A 50 11.74 -6.23 -10.56
N THR A 51 11.26 -5.45 -9.61
CA THR A 51 11.31 -5.78 -8.18
C THR A 51 9.94 -5.98 -7.54
N LEU A 52 8.87 -5.59 -8.24
CA LEU A 52 7.49 -5.88 -7.86
C LEU A 52 7.28 -7.39 -7.73
N GLN A 53 6.72 -7.80 -6.60
CA GLN A 53 6.30 -9.18 -6.35
C GLN A 53 4.81 -9.17 -6.04
N GLN A 54 4.03 -9.88 -6.85
CA GLN A 54 2.60 -10.01 -6.60
C GLN A 54 2.36 -10.81 -5.32
N LEU A 55 1.48 -10.29 -4.46
CA LEU A 55 1.11 -10.94 -3.20
C LEU A 55 -0.21 -11.68 -3.34
N PHE A 56 -1.29 -10.96 -3.68
CA PHE A 56 -2.65 -11.53 -3.77
C PHE A 56 -3.61 -10.57 -4.48
N VAL A 57 -4.70 -11.13 -5.02
CA VAL A 57 -5.86 -10.38 -5.50
C VAL A 57 -6.94 -10.42 -4.42
N PHE A 58 -7.65 -9.31 -4.20
CA PHE A 58 -8.64 -9.19 -3.13
C PHE A 58 -9.84 -8.33 -3.57
N PRO A 59 -11.07 -8.70 -3.20
CA PRO A 59 -12.19 -7.78 -3.21
C PRO A 59 -12.17 -6.92 -1.94
N TYR A 60 -12.60 -5.65 -2.05
CA TYR A 60 -12.81 -4.79 -0.90
C TYR A 60 -14.02 -3.88 -1.13
N GLN A 61 -14.82 -3.68 -0.07
CA GLN A 61 -15.96 -2.77 -0.10
C GLN A 61 -16.16 -2.08 1.26
N ASP A 62 -16.33 -0.77 1.22
CA ASP A 62 -16.92 0.05 2.29
C ASP A 62 -17.90 1.09 1.71
N SER A 63 -18.22 2.14 2.46
CA SER A 63 -19.15 3.18 2.02
C SER A 63 -18.61 4.12 0.93
N VAL A 64 -17.30 4.15 0.69
CA VAL A 64 -16.64 5.07 -0.27
C VAL A 64 -15.77 4.36 -1.31
N CYS A 65 -15.33 3.13 -1.05
CA CYS A 65 -14.43 2.36 -1.91
C CYS A 65 -15.05 0.99 -2.20
N HIS A 66 -15.11 0.60 -3.47
CA HIS A 66 -15.55 -0.72 -3.91
C HIS A 66 -14.66 -1.18 -5.07
N VAL A 67 -13.76 -2.13 -4.81
CA VAL A 67 -12.67 -2.48 -5.72
C VAL A 67 -12.39 -3.98 -5.75
N TRP A 68 -11.87 -4.43 -6.90
CA TRP A 68 -11.09 -5.65 -7.05
C TRP A 68 -9.63 -5.25 -7.22
N GLY A 69 -8.84 -5.38 -6.15
CA GLY A 69 -7.46 -4.94 -6.10
C GLY A 69 -6.45 -6.08 -6.24
N CYS A 70 -5.23 -5.73 -6.62
CA CYS A 70 -4.08 -6.63 -6.60
C CYS A 70 -2.98 -5.97 -5.76
N ALA A 71 -2.53 -6.67 -4.71
CA ALA A 71 -1.48 -6.21 -3.82
C ALA A 71 -0.11 -6.71 -4.30
N PHE A 72 0.89 -5.84 -4.20
CA PHE A 72 2.28 -6.14 -4.50
C PHE A 72 3.18 -5.70 -3.34
N SER A 73 4.36 -6.32 -3.25
CA SER A 73 5.48 -5.82 -2.45
C SER A 73 6.64 -5.40 -3.34
N ILE A 74 7.40 -4.41 -2.87
CA ILE A 74 8.63 -3.94 -3.49
C ILE A 74 9.67 -3.66 -2.41
N THR A 75 10.94 -3.85 -2.73
CA THR A 75 12.08 -3.37 -1.93
C THR A 75 12.72 -2.20 -2.67
N TRP A 76 12.89 -1.07 -1.99
CA TRP A 76 13.46 0.14 -2.57
C TRP A 76 14.40 0.83 -1.58
N ASP A 77 15.67 0.96 -1.99
CA ASP A 77 16.72 1.65 -1.23
C ASP A 77 17.07 3.03 -1.82
N GLY A 78 16.42 3.41 -2.90
CA GLY A 78 16.63 4.70 -3.56
C GLY A 78 15.87 5.86 -2.88
N PRO A 79 16.02 7.09 -3.39
CA PRO A 79 15.29 8.24 -2.88
C PRO A 79 13.79 8.08 -3.08
N VAL A 80 13.02 8.71 -2.21
CA VAL A 80 11.56 8.84 -2.31
C VAL A 80 11.21 10.32 -2.39
N ALA A 81 10.36 10.69 -3.35
CA ALA A 81 9.90 12.05 -3.54
C ALA A 81 8.38 12.08 -3.79
N PHE A 82 7.67 12.85 -2.98
CA PHE A 82 6.21 13.04 -3.10
C PHE A 82 5.96 14.32 -3.92
N THR A 83 5.72 14.18 -5.23
CA THR A 83 5.69 15.33 -6.16
C THR A 83 4.30 15.70 -6.67
N ASP A 84 3.32 14.81 -6.53
CA ASP A 84 1.95 14.96 -7.03
C ASP A 84 0.97 15.64 -6.06
N ALA A 85 1.42 15.93 -4.83
CA ALA A 85 0.63 16.46 -3.72
C ALA A 85 -0.51 15.55 -3.23
N GLU A 86 -0.49 14.26 -3.59
CA GLU A 86 -1.42 13.25 -3.07
C GLU A 86 -1.01 12.72 -1.69
N VAL A 87 0.29 12.80 -1.38
CA VAL A 87 0.88 12.43 -0.09
C VAL A 87 1.39 13.68 0.63
N GLU A 88 0.94 13.88 1.87
CA GLU A 88 1.40 14.98 2.73
C GLU A 88 2.80 14.71 3.28
N TRP A 89 3.04 13.47 3.72
CA TRP A 89 4.36 12.97 4.11
C TRP A 89 4.40 11.45 4.07
N GLY A 90 5.59 10.87 3.98
CA GLY A 90 5.79 9.43 4.14
C GLY A 90 7.13 9.10 4.78
N ARG A 91 7.17 7.96 5.47
CA ARG A 91 8.40 7.40 6.05
C ARG A 91 8.36 5.88 6.13
N PHE A 92 9.56 5.30 6.08
CA PHE A 92 9.77 3.91 6.45
C PHE A 92 9.56 3.75 7.96
N VAL A 93 8.77 2.75 8.34
CA VAL A 93 8.48 2.41 9.73
C VAL A 93 8.56 0.91 9.89
N ALA A 94 8.94 0.47 11.09
CA ALA A 94 8.86 -0.94 11.42
C ALA A 94 7.39 -1.36 11.57
N LEU A 95 7.09 -2.61 11.21
CA LEU A 95 5.74 -3.17 11.34
C LEU A 95 5.18 -3.08 12.78
N ARG A 96 6.04 -3.20 13.79
CA ARG A 96 5.68 -3.03 15.21
C ARG A 96 5.09 -1.65 15.51
N GLU A 97 5.57 -0.61 14.82
CA GLU A 97 5.09 0.76 15.01
C GLU A 97 3.72 0.96 14.38
N VAL A 98 3.53 0.41 13.17
CA VAL A 98 2.21 0.38 12.51
C VAL A 98 1.19 -0.33 13.39
N ARG A 99 1.58 -1.48 13.97
CA ARG A 99 0.74 -2.24 14.89
C ARG A 99 0.35 -1.45 16.15
N ALA A 100 1.32 -0.81 16.79
CA ALA A 100 1.06 0.01 17.97
C ALA A 100 0.10 1.18 17.67
N ARG A 101 0.21 1.81 16.50
CA ARG A 101 -0.73 2.86 16.08
C ARG A 101 -2.13 2.32 15.81
N LEU A 102 -2.24 1.16 15.15
CA LEU A 102 -3.54 0.51 14.93
C LEU A 102 -4.23 0.09 16.23
N GLU A 103 -3.45 -0.37 17.22
CA GLU A 103 -3.95 -0.71 18.55
C GLU A 103 -4.40 0.53 19.34
N ALA A 104 -3.71 1.67 19.16
CA ALA A 104 -4.08 2.93 19.78
C ALA A 104 -5.32 3.57 19.13
N ASP A 105 -5.36 3.64 17.81
CA ASP A 105 -6.49 4.15 17.02
C ASP A 105 -6.46 3.62 15.57
N ALA A 106 -7.23 2.57 15.32
CA ALA A 106 -7.36 2.02 13.97
C ALA A 106 -8.06 2.97 12.98
N THR A 107 -8.79 3.97 13.46
CA THR A 107 -9.51 4.93 12.59
C THR A 107 -8.58 5.97 11.97
N GLU A 108 -7.34 6.09 12.47
CA GLU A 108 -6.30 6.94 11.87
C GLU A 108 -5.92 6.45 10.46
N PHE A 109 -6.12 5.16 10.15
CA PHE A 109 -5.70 4.52 8.90
C PHE A 109 -6.83 4.35 7.88
N THR A 110 -6.47 4.32 6.60
CA THR A 110 -7.41 3.94 5.54
C THR A 110 -8.01 2.56 5.82
N PRO A 111 -9.35 2.42 5.76
CA PRO A 111 -10.02 1.14 5.92
C PRO A 111 -9.49 0.04 4.98
N VAL A 112 -9.23 0.40 3.71
CA VAL A 112 -8.66 -0.52 2.71
C VAL A 112 -7.21 -0.89 3.03
N GLY A 113 -6.37 0.06 3.47
CA GLY A 113 -4.99 -0.22 3.87
C GLY A 113 -4.91 -1.17 5.06
N ARG A 114 -5.80 -1.02 6.04
CA ARG A 114 -5.93 -1.97 7.16
C ARG A 114 -6.30 -3.37 6.70
N HIS A 115 -7.23 -3.48 5.74
CA HIS A 115 -7.64 -4.75 5.18
C HIS A 115 -6.47 -5.45 4.47
N ILE A 116 -5.76 -4.73 3.59
CA ILE A 116 -4.59 -5.27 2.87
C ILE A 116 -3.50 -5.71 3.86
N LEU A 117 -3.21 -4.90 4.88
CA LEU A 117 -2.22 -5.27 5.89
C LEU A 117 -2.65 -6.54 6.65
N SER A 118 -3.92 -6.69 6.98
CA SER A 118 -4.42 -7.92 7.61
C SER A 118 -4.21 -9.14 6.71
N LEU A 119 -4.52 -9.04 5.41
CA LEU A 119 -4.30 -10.13 4.46
C LEU A 119 -2.80 -10.48 4.34
N TYR A 120 -1.94 -9.47 4.25
CA TYR A 120 -0.50 -9.66 4.23
C TYR A 120 0.01 -10.36 5.48
N LEU A 121 -0.40 -9.93 6.68
CA LEU A 121 0.04 -10.54 7.93
C LEU A 121 -0.44 -11.98 8.11
N THR A 122 -1.61 -12.33 7.57
CA THR A 122 -2.10 -13.70 7.54
C THR A 122 -1.26 -14.56 6.59
N SER A 123 -0.98 -14.07 5.37
CA SER A 123 -0.18 -14.84 4.39
C SER A 123 1.26 -15.08 4.86
N GLN A 124 1.85 -14.14 5.62
CA GLN A 124 3.17 -14.32 6.22
C GLN A 124 3.21 -15.37 7.34
N GLN A 125 2.08 -15.65 8.00
CA GLN A 125 1.99 -16.70 9.02
C GLN A 125 1.82 -18.08 8.40
N GLU A 126 1.07 -18.18 7.31
CA GLU A 126 0.86 -19.43 6.57
C GLU A 126 2.12 -19.85 5.77
N GLY A 127 2.91 -18.88 5.32
CA GLY A 127 4.17 -19.12 4.61
C GLY A 127 5.37 -19.50 5.48
N ARG A 128 5.23 -19.52 6.82
CA ARG A 128 6.28 -20.03 7.72
C ARG A 128 6.07 -21.52 7.96
N PRO A 129 6.87 -22.44 7.34
CA PRO A 129 6.86 -23.84 7.78
C PRO A 129 7.20 -23.86 9.27
N GLY A 130 6.40 -24.59 10.04
CA GLY A 130 6.44 -24.59 11.50
C GLY A 130 7.87 -24.67 12.04
N GLN A 131 8.26 -23.70 12.85
CA GLN A 131 9.33 -23.93 13.82
C GLN A 131 8.77 -24.94 14.84
N GLY A 132 8.91 -26.21 14.50
CA GLY A 132 8.61 -27.33 15.37
C GLY A 132 9.61 -27.38 16.51
N GLN A 133 9.05 -27.25 17.70
CA GLN A 133 9.37 -27.91 18.98
C GLN A 133 10.82 -27.94 19.45
#